data_AF-A0A956DN00-F1
#
_entry.id   AF-A0A956DN00-F1
#
_cell.length_a   1.000
_cell.length_b   1.000
_cell.length_c   1.000
_cell.angle_alpha   90.00
_cell.angle_beta   90.00
_cell.angle_gamma   90.00
#
_symmetry.space_group_name_H-M   'P 1'
#
loop_
_entity.id
_entity.type
_entity.pdbx_description
1 polymer ?
#
loop_
_entity_poly.entity_id
_entity_poly.type
_entity_poly.pdbx_seq_one_letter_code
_entity_poly.pdbx_strand_id
1 'polypeptide(L)'
;MGDRSLLITFDDEDHLGRVYERELEQGRVSCPGETELAVGERCEVVLVHPETGDSFLLEGKAVKVTEQATEVHFGSTPLLKNQLKKFAGEGGRRDNIQQRLRALPAAGRRRVALAGDLTERVALERIYGKEVWEALLQNNRITMPEVARMARMGTMPKPLLETIVNNPGWVKVPQVRRALLANRRLDGPMIQKVLRLAPRAELELVPKQTAYPMAVRSAAKQMLTGR
;
A
#
# COMPACT_ATOMS: atom_id res chain seq x y z
N MET A 1 -13.67 -43.97 -12.54
CA MET A 1 -12.42 -43.33 -13.01
C MET A 1 -12.13 -42.23 -12.02
N GLY A 2 -11.10 -42.37 -11.19
CA GLY A 2 -10.76 -41.34 -10.21
C GLY A 2 -10.04 -40.21 -10.92
N ASP A 3 -10.52 -38.98 -10.75
CA ASP A 3 -9.79 -37.80 -11.22
C ASP A 3 -8.48 -37.71 -10.41
N ARG A 4 -7.35 -37.74 -11.11
CA ARG A 4 -6.03 -37.64 -10.51
C ARG A 4 -5.68 -36.15 -10.37
N SER A 5 -5.43 -35.73 -9.13
CA SER A 5 -5.06 -34.36 -8.81
C SER A 5 -3.56 -34.26 -8.52
N LEU A 6 -2.88 -33.34 -9.21
CA LEU A 6 -1.46 -33.03 -9.05
C LEU A 6 -1.32 -31.79 -8.18
N LEU A 7 -0.46 -31.82 -7.17
CA LEU A 7 -0.25 -30.68 -6.27
C LEU A 7 1.05 -29.96 -6.63
N ILE A 8 0.97 -28.64 -6.83
CA ILE A 8 2.14 -27.77 -7.01
C ILE A 8 2.18 -26.75 -5.89
N THR A 9 3.25 -26.81 -5.11
CA THR A 9 3.60 -25.81 -4.10
C THR A 9 4.75 -24.95 -4.61
N PHE A 10 4.71 -23.65 -4.32
CA PHE A 10 5.79 -22.73 -4.64
C PHE A 10 6.56 -22.37 -3.37
N ASP A 11 7.85 -22.06 -3.50
CA ASP A 11 8.69 -21.69 -2.36
C ASP A 11 8.42 -20.26 -1.88
N ASP A 12 8.21 -19.33 -2.82
CA ASP A 12 7.98 -17.91 -2.56
C ASP A 12 7.19 -17.25 -3.72
N GLU A 13 6.72 -16.01 -3.52
CA GLU A 13 5.98 -15.25 -4.56
C GLU A 13 6.82 -15.02 -5.82
N ASP A 14 8.15 -14.88 -5.69
CA ASP A 14 9.02 -14.66 -6.85
C ASP A 14 9.12 -15.93 -7.71
N HIS A 15 9.11 -17.11 -7.10
CA HIS A 15 9.03 -18.41 -7.75
C HIS A 15 7.69 -18.56 -8.46
N LEU A 16 6.57 -18.26 -7.79
CA LEU A 16 5.25 -18.26 -8.42
C LEU A 16 5.17 -17.29 -9.62
N GLY A 17 5.73 -16.08 -9.48
CA GLY A 17 5.79 -15.10 -10.57
C GLY A 17 6.57 -15.59 -11.79
N ARG A 18 7.76 -16.17 -11.58
CA ARG A 18 8.57 -16.76 -12.66
C ARG A 18 7.85 -17.91 -13.37
N VAL A 19 7.19 -18.79 -12.61
CA VAL A 19 6.41 -19.90 -13.19
C VAL A 19 5.18 -19.38 -13.94
N TYR A 20 4.55 -18.31 -13.45
CA TYR A 20 3.44 -17.68 -14.14
C TYR A 20 3.83 -17.18 -15.53
N GLU A 21 4.89 -16.37 -15.64
CA GLU A 21 5.34 -15.79 -16.92
C GLU A 21 5.83 -16.86 -17.91
N ARG A 22 6.50 -17.90 -17.41
CA ARG A 22 7.11 -18.93 -18.25
C ARG A 22 6.12 -20.00 -18.71
N GLU A 23 5.16 -20.34 -17.86
CA GLU A 23 4.32 -21.53 -18.04
C GLU A 23 2.84 -21.19 -17.96
N LEU A 24 2.36 -20.63 -16.83
CA LEU A 24 0.92 -20.50 -16.59
C LEU A 24 0.24 -19.53 -17.58
N GLU A 25 0.92 -18.46 -17.97
CA GLU A 25 0.43 -17.52 -18.99
C GLU A 25 0.25 -18.20 -20.36
N GLN A 26 1.09 -19.21 -20.64
CA GLN A 26 1.06 -19.97 -21.87
C GLN A 26 0.02 -21.12 -21.83
N GLY A 27 -0.70 -21.29 -20.71
CA GLY A 27 -1.68 -22.35 -20.55
C GLY A 27 -1.08 -23.72 -20.24
N ARG A 28 0.15 -23.77 -19.71
CA ARG A 28 0.78 -25.04 -19.31
C ARG A 28 1.42 -24.93 -17.94
N VAL A 29 1.70 -26.07 -17.32
CA VAL A 29 2.46 -26.14 -16.07
C VAL A 29 3.22 -27.45 -15.98
N SER A 30 4.44 -27.40 -15.47
CA SER A 30 5.27 -28.56 -15.18
C SER A 30 5.07 -29.02 -13.74
N CYS A 31 4.60 -30.25 -13.55
CA CYS A 31 4.45 -30.88 -12.24
C CYS A 31 5.67 -31.79 -11.98
N PRO A 32 6.63 -31.39 -11.13
CA PRO A 32 7.80 -32.20 -10.81
C PRO A 32 7.41 -33.42 -9.97
N GLY A 33 8.05 -34.57 -10.22
CA GLY A 33 7.87 -35.80 -9.42
C GLY A 33 6.64 -36.64 -9.75
N GLU A 34 5.72 -36.13 -10.56
CA GLU A 34 4.50 -36.82 -10.96
C GLU A 34 4.71 -37.54 -12.30
N THR A 35 4.77 -38.87 -12.29
CA THR A 35 5.09 -39.69 -13.49
C THR A 35 4.05 -40.76 -13.79
N GLU A 36 3.01 -40.88 -12.97
CA GLU A 36 2.01 -41.95 -13.09
C GLU A 36 0.90 -41.66 -14.11
N LEU A 37 0.90 -40.47 -14.74
CA LEU A 37 -0.10 -40.08 -15.73
C LEU A 37 0.30 -40.57 -17.13
N ALA A 38 -0.67 -41.05 -17.90
CA ALA A 38 -0.48 -41.33 -19.31
C ALA A 38 -0.60 -40.05 -20.13
N VAL A 39 0.17 -39.96 -21.22
CA VAL A 39 0.00 -38.86 -22.20
C VAL A 39 -1.43 -38.88 -22.75
N GLY A 40 -2.11 -37.73 -22.65
CA GLY A 40 -3.50 -37.53 -23.04
C GLY A 40 -4.53 -37.72 -21.91
N GLU A 41 -4.11 -38.22 -20.75
CA GLU A 41 -4.98 -38.39 -19.57
C GLU A 41 -5.43 -37.03 -19.03
N ARG A 42 -6.69 -36.94 -18.60
CA ARG A 42 -7.22 -35.75 -17.92
C ARG A 42 -6.79 -35.77 -16.47
N CYS A 43 -6.34 -34.64 -15.98
CA CYS A 43 -5.92 -34.48 -14.61
C CYS A 43 -6.29 -33.09 -14.11
N GLU A 44 -6.40 -32.97 -12.79
CA GLU A 44 -6.53 -31.70 -12.11
C GLU A 44 -5.17 -31.27 -11.59
N VAL A 45 -4.86 -29.98 -11.63
CA VAL A 45 -3.64 -29.42 -11.04
C VAL A 45 -4.06 -28.39 -10.00
N VAL A 46 -3.62 -28.59 -8.77
CA VAL A 46 -3.86 -27.71 -7.64
C VAL A 46 -2.60 -26.88 -7.41
N LEU A 47 -2.69 -25.59 -7.70
CA LEU A 47 -1.64 -24.62 -7.38
C LEU A 47 -1.86 -24.10 -5.96
N VAL A 48 -0.85 -24.12 -5.09
CA VAL A 48 -0.95 -23.58 -3.73
C VAL A 48 -0.11 -22.32 -3.59
N HIS A 49 -0.74 -21.20 -3.24
CA HIS A 49 -0.05 -19.93 -3.06
C HIS A 49 0.92 -20.01 -1.86
N PRO A 50 2.19 -19.60 -2.02
CA PRO A 50 3.22 -19.76 -0.98
C PRO A 50 2.94 -18.95 0.29
N GLU A 51 2.42 -17.72 0.16
CA GLU A 51 2.15 -16.87 1.33
C GLU A 51 0.75 -17.04 1.93
N THR A 52 -0.30 -17.14 1.11
CA THR A 52 -1.68 -17.19 1.61
C THR A 52 -2.17 -18.61 1.91
N GLY A 53 -1.55 -19.63 1.29
CA GLY A 53 -2.03 -21.01 1.33
C GLY A 53 -3.27 -21.25 0.47
N ASP A 54 -3.73 -20.25 -0.29
CA ASP A 54 -4.89 -20.40 -1.18
C ASP A 54 -4.58 -21.41 -2.28
N SER A 55 -5.58 -22.23 -2.64
CA SER A 55 -5.45 -23.19 -3.72
C SER A 55 -6.21 -22.75 -4.96
N PHE A 56 -5.65 -23.04 -6.13
CA PHE A 56 -6.27 -22.77 -7.43
C PHE A 56 -6.29 -24.06 -8.25
N LEU A 57 -7.49 -24.51 -8.60
CA LEU A 57 -7.72 -25.74 -9.36
C LEU A 57 -7.70 -25.47 -10.87
N LEU A 58 -6.93 -26.27 -11.59
CA LEU A 58 -6.82 -26.25 -13.05
C LEU A 58 -7.17 -27.62 -13.61
N GLU A 59 -8.17 -27.67 -14.49
CA GLU A 59 -8.44 -28.87 -15.28
C GLU A 59 -7.55 -28.87 -16.54
N GLY A 60 -6.81 -29.95 -16.74
CA GLY A 60 -5.86 -30.06 -17.83
C GLY A 60 -5.73 -31.47 -18.38
N LYS A 61 -4.83 -31.60 -19.36
CA LYS A 61 -4.40 -32.89 -19.91
C LYS A 61 -2.90 -33.01 -19.87
N ALA A 62 -2.39 -34.17 -19.47
CA ALA A 62 -0.98 -34.49 -19.57
C ALA A 62 -0.56 -34.52 -21.04
N VAL A 63 0.34 -33.64 -21.46
CA VAL A 63 0.82 -33.56 -22.85
C VAL A 63 2.15 -34.27 -23.01
N LYS A 64 2.96 -34.27 -21.95
CA LYS A 64 4.28 -34.89 -21.96
C LYS A 64 4.61 -35.38 -20.56
N VAL A 65 4.97 -36.66 -20.46
CA VAL A 65 5.38 -37.29 -19.21
C VAL A 65 6.84 -37.70 -19.37
N THR A 66 7.69 -37.23 -18.47
CA THR A 66 9.12 -37.56 -18.41
C THR A 66 9.45 -38.17 -17.05
N GLU A 67 10.64 -38.73 -16.90
CA GLU A 67 11.10 -39.27 -15.60
C GLU A 67 11.20 -38.21 -14.49
N GLN A 68 11.22 -36.92 -14.83
CA GLN A 68 11.42 -35.83 -13.87
C GLN A 68 10.16 -34.98 -13.63
N ALA A 69 9.28 -34.88 -14.63
CA ALA A 69 8.07 -34.07 -14.54
C ALA A 69 7.01 -34.47 -15.57
N THR A 70 5.75 -34.14 -15.24
CA THR A 70 4.64 -34.17 -16.18
C THR A 70 4.25 -32.74 -16.56
N GLU A 71 4.24 -32.46 -17.86
CA GLU A 71 3.73 -31.21 -18.40
C GLU A 71 2.23 -31.34 -18.68
N VAL A 72 1.44 -30.50 -18.01
CA VAL A 72 -0.01 -30.42 -18.16
C VAL A 72 -0.38 -29.17 -18.95
N HIS A 73 -1.25 -29.33 -19.93
CA HIS A 73 -1.83 -28.22 -20.66
C HIS A 73 -3.28 -28.00 -20.23
N PHE A 74 -3.61 -26.78 -19.84
CA PHE A 74 -4.94 -26.35 -19.46
C PHE A 74 -5.35 -25.20 -20.39
N GLY A 75 -6.58 -25.23 -20.91
CA GLY A 75 -6.99 -24.31 -21.98
C GLY A 75 -6.79 -22.84 -21.62
N SER A 76 -6.10 -22.08 -22.47
CA SER A 76 -5.77 -20.67 -22.22
C SER A 76 -6.94 -19.74 -22.58
N THR A 77 -8.01 -19.74 -21.78
CA THR A 77 -9.11 -18.77 -21.96
C THR A 77 -8.74 -17.40 -21.35
N PRO A 78 -9.25 -16.28 -21.88
CA PRO A 78 -9.02 -14.95 -21.30
C PRO A 78 -9.47 -14.85 -19.83
N LEU A 79 -10.54 -15.57 -19.46
CA LEU A 79 -11.04 -15.62 -18.08
C LEU A 79 -10.03 -16.32 -17.16
N LEU A 80 -9.54 -17.49 -17.57
CA LEU A 80 -8.58 -18.26 -16.79
C LEU A 80 -7.24 -17.53 -16.66
N LYS A 81 -6.77 -16.89 -17.74
CA LYS A 81 -5.58 -16.02 -17.72
C LYS A 81 -5.71 -14.92 -16.68
N ASN A 82 -6.86 -14.24 -16.63
CA ASN A 82 -7.12 -13.20 -15.64
C ASN A 82 -7.19 -13.76 -14.20
N GLN A 83 -7.75 -14.96 -14.01
CA GLN A 83 -7.80 -15.61 -12.69
C GLN A 83 -6.41 -16.03 -12.22
N LEU A 84 -5.61 -16.66 -13.09
CA LEU A 84 -4.22 -17.02 -12.81
C LEU A 84 -3.36 -15.78 -12.57
N LYS A 85 -3.59 -14.69 -13.31
CA LYS A 85 -2.91 -13.41 -13.10
C LYS A 85 -3.21 -12.80 -11.72
N LYS A 86 -4.45 -12.95 -11.26
CA LYS A 86 -4.86 -12.52 -9.91
C LYS A 86 -4.22 -13.40 -8.84
N PHE A 87 -4.23 -14.72 -9.05
CA PHE A 87 -3.59 -15.70 -8.18
C PHE A 87 -2.07 -15.49 -8.08
N ALA A 88 -1.40 -15.19 -9.20
CA ALA A 88 0.05 -14.97 -9.27
C ALA A 88 0.52 -13.55 -8.90
N GLY A 89 -0.38 -12.60 -8.60
CA GLY A 89 0.01 -11.38 -7.87
C GLY A 89 -0.34 -10.02 -8.46
N GLU A 90 -0.99 -9.90 -9.64
CA GLU A 90 -1.39 -8.56 -10.12
C GLU A 90 -2.72 -8.05 -9.51
N GLY A 91 -3.53 -8.95 -8.95
CA GLY A 91 -4.72 -8.64 -8.15
C GLY A 91 -4.55 -8.90 -6.65
N GLY A 92 -3.53 -9.68 -6.27
CA GLY A 92 -3.29 -10.09 -4.88
C GLY A 92 -2.72 -8.97 -4.02
N ARG A 93 -1.63 -8.30 -4.41
CA ARG A 93 -0.89 -7.42 -3.45
C ARG A 93 -1.67 -6.21 -2.94
N ARG A 94 -2.48 -5.53 -3.76
CA ARG A 94 -3.20 -4.32 -3.32
C ARG A 94 -4.44 -4.63 -2.49
N ASP A 95 -5.16 -5.68 -2.85
CA ASP A 95 -6.33 -6.13 -2.10
C ASP A 95 -5.89 -6.91 -0.85
N ASN A 96 -4.80 -7.68 -0.90
CA ASN A 96 -4.20 -8.37 0.25
C ASN A 96 -3.64 -7.38 1.28
N ILE A 97 -2.90 -6.33 0.88
CA ILE A 97 -2.44 -5.34 1.87
C ILE A 97 -3.63 -4.69 2.56
N GLN A 98 -4.66 -4.26 1.84
CA GLN A 98 -5.82 -3.63 2.48
C GLN A 98 -6.61 -4.60 3.35
N GLN A 99 -6.84 -5.83 2.89
CA GLN A 99 -7.55 -6.86 3.66
C GLN A 99 -6.76 -7.27 4.91
N ARG A 100 -5.47 -7.53 4.78
CA ARG A 100 -4.55 -7.81 5.89
C ARG A 100 -4.56 -6.67 6.90
N LEU A 101 -4.42 -5.42 6.44
CA LEU A 101 -4.45 -4.26 7.33
C LEU A 101 -5.79 -4.11 8.05
N ARG A 102 -6.93 -4.37 7.38
CA ARG A 102 -8.27 -4.35 8.01
C ARG A 102 -8.42 -5.39 9.11
N ALA A 103 -7.80 -6.55 8.95
CA ALA A 103 -7.81 -7.64 9.94
C ALA A 103 -6.89 -7.38 11.14
N LEU A 104 -6.01 -6.36 11.09
CA LEU A 104 -5.06 -6.13 12.18
C LEU A 104 -5.75 -5.61 13.46
N PRO A 105 -5.38 -6.17 14.64
CA PRO A 105 -5.73 -5.58 15.92
C PRO A 105 -4.96 -4.26 16.14
N ALA A 106 -5.38 -3.44 17.10
CA ALA A 106 -4.79 -2.13 17.37
C ALA A 106 -3.26 -2.17 17.56
N ALA A 107 -2.74 -3.18 18.26
CA ALA A 107 -1.30 -3.38 18.44
C ALA A 107 -0.57 -3.65 17.11
N GLY A 108 -1.19 -4.42 16.21
CA GLY A 108 -0.66 -4.68 14.87
C GLY A 108 -0.63 -3.42 14.00
N ARG A 109 -1.69 -2.61 14.05
CA ARG A 109 -1.76 -1.31 13.35
C ARG A 109 -0.62 -0.39 13.80
N ARG A 110 -0.37 -0.30 15.11
CA ARG A 110 0.74 0.50 15.66
C ARG A 110 2.10 -0.01 15.17
N ARG A 111 2.30 -1.33 15.12
CA ARG A 111 3.54 -1.93 14.60
C ARG A 111 3.77 -1.57 13.14
N VAL A 112 2.75 -1.71 12.29
CA VAL A 112 2.82 -1.32 10.87
C VAL A 112 3.07 0.18 10.72
N ALA A 113 2.42 1.02 11.52
CA ALA A 113 2.65 2.47 11.49
C ALA A 113 4.11 2.83 11.78
N LEU A 114 4.80 2.10 12.67
CA LEU A 114 6.17 2.36 13.11
C LEU A 114 7.25 1.70 12.22
N ALA A 115 6.98 0.52 11.66
CA ALA A 115 7.99 -0.29 10.97
C ALA A 115 7.64 -0.65 9.52
N GLY A 116 6.36 -0.51 9.13
CA GLY A 116 5.89 -0.86 7.80
C GLY A 116 6.46 0.04 6.70
N ASP A 117 6.34 -0.43 5.46
CA ASP A 117 6.80 0.32 4.29
C ASP A 117 5.91 1.53 3.98
N LEU A 118 6.29 2.33 2.99
CA LEU A 118 5.50 3.52 2.61
C LEU A 118 4.09 3.15 2.14
N THR A 119 3.94 2.05 1.41
CA THR A 119 2.67 1.60 0.83
C THR A 119 1.69 1.18 1.92
N GLU A 120 2.16 0.39 2.88
CA GLU A 120 1.42 -0.07 4.06
C GLU A 120 1.00 1.12 4.91
N ARG A 121 1.88 2.08 5.19
CA ARG A 121 1.54 3.26 5.99
C ARG A 121 0.50 4.14 5.31
N VAL A 122 0.61 4.34 4.00
CA VAL A 122 -0.39 5.09 3.22
C VAL A 122 -1.74 4.36 3.22
N ALA A 123 -1.74 3.03 3.06
CA ALA A 123 -2.96 2.24 3.14
C ALA A 123 -3.57 2.28 4.55
N LEU A 124 -2.75 2.18 5.59
CA LEU A 124 -3.14 2.25 6.99
C LEU A 124 -3.75 3.62 7.34
N GLU A 125 -3.13 4.71 6.89
CA GLU A 125 -3.63 6.09 7.02
C GLU A 125 -5.04 6.22 6.40
N ARG A 126 -5.26 5.64 5.21
CA ARG A 126 -6.56 5.70 4.52
C ARG A 126 -7.65 4.89 5.20
N ILE A 127 -7.32 3.73 5.78
CA ILE A 127 -8.30 2.84 6.42
C ILE A 127 -8.71 3.37 7.80
N TYR A 128 -7.74 3.80 8.61
CA TYR A 128 -7.98 4.11 10.03
C TYR A 128 -7.88 5.59 10.39
N GLY A 129 -7.28 6.42 9.52
CA GLY A 129 -7.17 7.86 9.72
C GLY A 129 -6.58 8.24 11.08
N LYS A 130 -7.36 8.97 11.89
CA LYS A 130 -6.93 9.54 13.17
C LYS A 130 -6.44 8.53 14.20
N GLU A 131 -6.87 7.27 14.12
CA GLU A 131 -6.46 6.23 15.07
C GLU A 131 -4.98 5.86 14.96
N VAL A 132 -4.37 6.09 13.78
CA VAL A 132 -2.98 5.69 13.50
C VAL A 132 -2.03 6.87 13.36
N TRP A 133 -2.52 8.11 13.29
CA TRP A 133 -1.69 9.30 13.08
C TRP A 133 -0.63 9.51 14.15
N GLU A 134 -0.94 9.23 15.42
CA GLU A 134 0.05 9.34 16.49
C GLU A 134 1.23 8.39 16.27
N ALA A 135 0.94 7.11 15.96
CA ALA A 135 1.95 6.12 15.68
C ALA A 135 2.74 6.42 14.40
N LEU A 136 2.07 6.95 13.36
CA LEU A 136 2.73 7.39 12.13
C LEU A 136 3.70 8.54 12.38
N LEU A 137 3.30 9.54 13.18
CA LEU A 137 4.17 10.68 13.54
C LEU A 137 5.36 10.27 14.41
N GLN A 138 5.28 9.16 15.14
CA GLN A 138 6.38 8.57 15.90
C GLN A 138 7.37 7.76 15.02
N ASN A 139 7.05 7.53 13.74
CA ASN A 139 7.91 6.76 12.85
C ASN A 139 9.12 7.58 12.38
N ASN A 140 10.33 7.09 12.67
CA ASN A 140 11.60 7.73 12.27
C ASN A 140 11.80 7.81 10.73
N ARG A 141 11.07 7.00 9.96
CA ARG A 141 11.10 6.94 8.49
C ARG A 141 9.92 7.67 7.85
N ILE A 142 9.16 8.47 8.62
CA ILE A 142 8.05 9.25 8.08
C ILE A 142 8.53 10.26 7.04
N THR A 143 7.85 10.30 5.90
CA THR A 143 8.18 11.20 4.81
C THR A 143 7.46 12.55 4.95
N MET A 144 8.04 13.60 4.38
CA MET A 144 7.44 14.94 4.45
C MET A 144 6.08 15.05 3.74
N PRO A 145 5.82 14.34 2.63
CA PRO A 145 4.48 14.24 2.06
C PRO A 145 3.45 13.56 2.99
N GLU A 146 3.85 12.53 3.76
CA GLU A 146 2.99 11.91 4.78
C GLU A 146 2.59 12.94 5.85
N VAL A 147 3.58 13.65 6.42
CA VAL A 147 3.33 14.71 7.42
C VAL A 147 2.41 15.80 6.84
N ALA A 148 2.65 16.24 5.60
CA ALA A 148 1.85 17.27 4.96
C ALA A 148 0.40 16.83 4.71
N ARG A 149 0.15 15.55 4.35
CA ARG A 149 -1.22 15.04 4.20
C ARG A 149 -1.95 15.08 5.53
N MET A 150 -1.37 14.50 6.58
CA MET A 150 -1.97 14.49 7.92
C MET A 150 -2.21 15.92 8.44
N ALA A 151 -1.23 16.82 8.28
CA ALA A 151 -1.34 18.22 8.70
C ALA A 151 -2.47 18.99 8.01
N ARG A 152 -2.84 18.63 6.77
CA ARG A 152 -3.94 19.27 6.04
C ARG A 152 -5.32 18.82 6.53
N MET A 153 -5.42 17.66 7.18
CA MET A 153 -6.71 17.07 7.54
C MET A 153 -7.43 17.91 8.60
N GLY A 154 -8.62 18.39 8.26
CA GLY A 154 -9.47 19.14 9.19
C GLY A 154 -9.98 18.32 10.38
N THR A 155 -9.74 17.01 10.40
CA THR A 155 -10.06 16.09 11.50
C THR A 155 -8.87 15.81 12.43
N MET A 156 -7.68 16.37 12.15
CA MET A 156 -6.47 16.23 12.96
C MET A 156 -6.69 16.69 14.42
N PRO A 157 -6.39 15.85 15.43
CA PRO A 157 -6.40 16.27 16.83
C PRO A 157 -5.40 17.40 17.10
N LYS A 158 -5.78 18.39 17.92
CA LYS A 158 -4.93 19.53 18.26
C LYS A 158 -3.55 19.14 18.83
N PRO A 159 -3.44 18.18 19.77
CA PRO A 159 -2.12 17.76 20.29
C PRO A 159 -1.17 17.22 19.21
N LEU A 160 -1.71 16.54 18.19
CA LEU A 160 -0.89 16.05 17.07
C LEU A 160 -0.49 17.18 16.11
N LEU A 161 -1.36 18.19 15.90
CA LEU A 161 -0.96 19.40 15.18
C LEU A 161 0.17 20.14 15.90
N GLU A 162 0.10 20.23 17.23
CA GLU A 162 1.14 20.87 18.05
C GLU A 162 2.46 20.13 17.92
N THR A 163 2.42 18.80 17.93
CA THR A 163 3.61 17.95 17.67
C THR A 163 4.24 18.30 16.33
N ILE A 164 3.44 18.47 15.27
CA ILE A 164 3.96 18.84 13.94
C ILE A 164 4.56 20.25 13.94
N VAL A 165 3.86 21.23 14.53
CA VAL A 165 4.32 22.64 14.59
C VAL A 165 5.58 22.80 15.46
N ASN A 166 5.74 21.95 16.47
CA ASN A 166 6.89 21.97 17.36
C ASN A 166 8.12 21.26 16.77
N ASN A 167 7.98 20.53 15.66
CA ASN A 167 9.11 19.94 14.95
C ASN A 167 9.69 20.92 13.90
N PRO A 168 10.85 21.56 14.17
CA PRO A 168 11.42 22.54 13.25
C PRO A 168 11.87 21.91 11.92
N GLY A 169 12.24 20.63 11.93
CA GLY A 169 12.62 19.91 10.71
C GLY A 169 11.45 19.80 9.73
N TRP A 170 10.24 19.54 10.24
CA TRP A 170 9.04 19.44 9.41
C TRP A 170 8.53 20.81 8.97
N VAL A 171 8.50 21.80 9.88
CA VAL A 171 7.98 23.16 9.56
C VAL A 171 8.90 23.93 8.60
N LYS A 172 10.19 23.59 8.52
CA LYS A 172 11.09 24.14 7.49
C LYS A 172 10.68 23.74 6.06
N VAL A 173 9.90 22.66 5.90
CA VAL A 173 9.51 22.18 4.58
C VAL A 173 8.29 22.97 4.05
N PRO A 174 8.36 23.58 2.85
CA PRO A 174 7.28 24.39 2.29
C PRO A 174 5.93 23.65 2.15
N GLN A 175 5.94 22.37 1.78
CA GLN A 175 4.71 21.59 1.67
C GLN A 175 4.00 21.38 3.02
N VAL A 176 4.75 21.21 4.11
CA VAL A 176 4.20 21.05 5.46
C VAL A 176 3.64 22.38 5.95
N ARG A 177 4.36 23.50 5.77
CA ARG A 177 3.81 24.83 6.10
C ARG A 177 2.49 25.10 5.40
N ARG A 178 2.44 24.91 4.07
CA ARG A 178 1.21 25.12 3.30
C ARG A 178 0.07 24.23 3.76
N ALA A 179 0.36 22.99 4.14
CA ALA A 179 -0.64 22.08 4.69
C ALA A 179 -1.18 22.55 6.06
N LEU A 180 -0.28 22.94 6.97
CA LEU A 180 -0.64 23.49 8.29
C LEU A 180 -1.50 24.76 8.15
N LEU A 181 -1.06 25.71 7.31
CA LEU A 181 -1.76 26.98 7.08
C LEU A 181 -3.13 26.80 6.40
N ALA A 182 -3.35 25.68 5.70
CA ALA A 182 -4.67 25.33 5.16
C ALA A 182 -5.60 24.69 6.19
N ASN A 183 -5.09 24.25 7.34
CA ASN A 183 -5.89 23.57 8.35
C ASN A 183 -6.68 24.56 9.21
N ARG A 184 -8.01 24.42 9.22
CA ARG A 184 -8.93 25.27 10.00
C ARG A 184 -8.81 25.08 11.51
N ARG A 185 -8.16 24.01 11.98
CA ARG A 185 -7.91 23.73 13.41
C ARG A 185 -6.62 24.35 13.94
N LEU A 186 -5.84 25.03 13.09
CA LEU A 186 -4.63 25.70 13.51
C LEU A 186 -4.97 26.97 14.31
N ASP A 187 -4.59 27.01 15.58
CA ASP A 187 -4.89 28.13 16.48
C ASP A 187 -3.91 29.30 16.30
N GLY A 188 -4.29 30.50 16.77
CA GLY A 188 -3.51 31.74 16.63
C GLY A 188 -2.01 31.63 16.96
N PRO A 189 -1.62 31.09 18.12
CA PRO A 189 -0.20 30.91 18.47
C PRO A 189 0.57 30.03 17.49
N MET A 190 -0.08 28.96 16.98
CA MET A 190 0.51 28.04 16.02
C MET A 190 0.64 28.70 14.64
N ILE A 191 -0.37 29.45 14.21
CA ILE A 191 -0.33 30.26 12.98
C ILE A 191 0.88 31.19 13.02
N GLN A 192 1.04 31.96 14.10
CA GLN A 192 2.16 32.89 14.27
C GLN A 192 3.52 32.20 14.26
N LYS A 193 3.62 30.98 14.82
CA LYS A 193 4.85 30.19 14.79
C LYS A 193 5.20 29.72 13.39
N VAL A 194 4.23 29.20 12.63
CA VAL A 194 4.43 28.72 11.26
C VAL A 194 4.77 29.89 10.31
N LEU A 195 4.06 31.02 10.41
CA LEU A 195 4.31 32.20 9.59
C LEU A 195 5.67 32.85 9.85
N ARG A 196 6.16 32.85 11.10
CA ARG A 196 7.52 33.33 11.43
C ARG A 196 8.63 32.53 10.78
N LEU A 197 8.39 31.26 10.49
CA LEU A 197 9.33 30.36 9.82
C LEU A 197 9.15 30.36 8.30
N ALA A 198 8.14 31.04 7.77
CA ALA A 198 7.93 31.15 6.34
C ALA A 198 8.90 32.19 5.74
N PRO A 199 9.54 31.89 4.59
CA PRO A 199 10.29 32.89 3.83
C PRO A 199 9.40 34.06 3.42
N ARG A 200 10.00 35.26 3.26
CA ARG A 200 9.27 36.47 2.87
C ARG A 200 8.44 36.29 1.60
N ALA A 201 9.01 35.64 0.58
CA ALA A 201 8.32 35.33 -0.68
C ALA A 201 7.06 34.49 -0.49
N GLU A 202 7.06 33.53 0.45
CA GLU A 202 5.86 32.75 0.78
C GLU A 202 4.85 33.60 1.57
N LEU A 203 5.34 34.39 2.54
CA LEU A 203 4.50 35.22 3.40
C LEU A 203 3.69 36.25 2.59
N GLU A 204 4.28 36.85 1.56
CA GLU A 204 3.60 37.78 0.64
C GLU A 204 2.47 37.14 -0.18
N LEU A 205 2.52 35.82 -0.39
CA LEU A 205 1.49 35.08 -1.10
C LEU A 205 0.34 34.65 -0.18
N VAL A 206 0.59 34.45 1.12
CA VAL A 206 -0.41 33.94 2.08
C VAL A 206 -1.72 34.76 2.07
N PRO A 207 -1.71 36.11 2.15
CA PRO A 207 -2.95 36.89 2.12
C PRO A 207 -3.77 36.76 0.84
N LYS A 208 -3.12 36.42 -0.28
CA LYS A 208 -3.75 36.31 -1.60
C LYS A 208 -4.41 34.93 -1.83
N GLN A 209 -4.04 33.93 -1.03
CA GLN A 209 -4.53 32.57 -1.21
C GLN A 209 -5.89 32.32 -0.54
N THR A 210 -6.92 32.08 -1.35
CA THR A 210 -8.29 31.79 -0.88
C THR A 210 -8.40 30.44 -0.16
N ALA A 211 -7.46 29.53 -0.39
CA ALA A 211 -7.38 28.24 0.28
C ALA A 211 -7.08 28.36 1.79
N TYR A 212 -6.56 29.51 2.25
CA TYR A 212 -6.23 29.71 3.65
C TYR A 212 -7.39 30.30 4.46
N PRO A 213 -7.60 29.83 5.71
CA PRO A 213 -8.58 30.42 6.62
C PRO A 213 -8.33 31.92 6.82
N MET A 214 -9.41 32.68 7.09
CA MET A 214 -9.31 34.13 7.28
C MET A 214 -8.30 34.51 8.37
N ALA A 215 -8.26 33.77 9.48
CA ALA A 215 -7.32 33.98 10.57
C ALA A 215 -5.85 33.95 10.11
N VAL A 216 -5.50 33.02 9.22
CA VAL A 216 -4.15 32.88 8.64
C VAL A 216 -3.82 34.07 7.75
N ARG A 217 -4.75 34.48 6.88
CA ARG A 217 -4.56 35.63 6.00
C ARG A 217 -4.40 36.93 6.78
N SER A 218 -5.22 37.15 7.80
CA SER A 218 -5.14 38.33 8.67
C SER A 218 -3.83 38.38 9.45
N ALA A 219 -3.40 37.25 10.03
CA ALA A 219 -2.12 37.14 10.72
C ALA A 219 -0.94 37.44 9.79
N ALA A 220 -0.96 36.92 8.56
CA ALA A 220 0.09 37.20 7.58
C ALA A 220 0.13 38.68 7.16
N LYS A 221 -1.03 39.32 6.97
CA LYS A 221 -1.10 40.77 6.69
C LYS A 221 -0.47 41.58 7.82
N GLN A 222 -0.83 41.29 9.07
CA GLN A 222 -0.26 41.96 10.24
C GLN A 222 1.26 41.81 10.32
N MET A 223 1.80 40.63 9.97
CA MET A 223 3.25 40.40 9.94
C MET A 223 3.98 41.12 8.82
N LEU A 224 3.30 41.46 7.72
CA LEU A 224 3.88 42.24 6.62
C LEU A 224 3.81 43.75 6.89
N THR A 225 2.82 44.22 7.66
CA THR A 225 2.65 45.64 8.00
C THR A 225 3.41 46.06 9.27
N GLY A 226 3.59 45.14 10.21
CA GLY A 226 4.21 45.41 11.53
C GLY A 226 5.71 45.13 11.61
N ARG A 227 6.40 45.03 10.47
CA ARG A 227 7.82 44.69 10.37
C ARG A 227 8.52 45.66 9.44
#